data_AF-A0A815TJL9-F1
#
_entry.id   AF-A0A815TJL9-F1
#
_cell.length_a   1.000
_cell.length_b   1.000
_cell.length_c   1.000
_cell.angle_alpha   90.00
_cell.angle_beta   90.00
_cell.angle_gamma   90.00
#
_symmetry.space_group_name_H-M   'P 1'
#
loop_
_entity.id
_entity.type
_entity.pdbx_description
1 polymer ?
#
loop_
_entity_poly.entity_id
_entity_poly.type
_entity_poly.pdbx_seq_one_letter_code
_entity_poly.pdbx_strand_id
1 'polypeptide(L)'
;MNVEGIEKFLTEFKRETYGNRDVVTVGEANGVSADQAVHWVDEEKGKFHMIFQFEATNLWEKALGSLNVSAYKRNALFLENHDKPRIISTWGNDKEYWRDYATAFATVYMLMMGTPFIYQGQEIGMINVRFPSITDYPDVAARNFYNLELAKGIKHNEFMEIIYMIGRDNARTPMQWDDSLNAGFSTAEQTWIGINPNYVHINVAQQEKDEHSILNFYKCLICLRKDNDVFIYGIYDLILSNHKQIYGYTRTSDTKRAYILTNLTDRIAEFTLYQGLSSSQLVLTNLLEPIPEHKDEKSFKFHPYEIRVYIIDYHEEELHHLEEKKHATDQSENIQSTLSTESKEKDELIKRQQIVLEKFEDMSHNSLHQTEQSQKDIISTLTETTAKTLSETQTSKHKLTSEIIDQEKIISSDSSKIDLENESIYKKRERQRSLILNLENILSVVQNNPSSFDQHRRSFSTLISQTSRKPSFISHHP
;
A
#
# COMPACT_ATOMS: atom_id res chain seq x y z
N MET A 1 -2.73 2.44 20.78
CA MET A 1 -3.64 3.61 20.82
C MET A 1 -5.10 3.17 20.76
N ASN A 2 -5.46 2.19 19.94
CA ASN A 2 -6.72 1.46 20.07
C ASN A 2 -6.65 0.42 21.21
N VAL A 3 -7.45 0.57 22.27
CA VAL A 3 -7.47 -0.34 23.44
C VAL A 3 -8.91 -0.72 23.81
N GLU A 4 -9.07 -1.86 24.48
CA GLU A 4 -10.38 -2.34 24.92
C GLU A 4 -11.11 -1.27 25.77
N GLY A 5 -12.40 -1.07 25.49
CA GLY A 5 -13.25 -0.10 26.19
C GLY A 5 -13.34 1.29 25.56
N ILE A 6 -12.47 1.64 24.60
CA ILE A 6 -12.50 2.95 23.92
C ILE A 6 -13.84 3.24 23.22
N GLU A 7 -14.45 2.22 22.63
CA GLU A 7 -15.72 2.29 21.89
C GLU A 7 -16.87 2.87 22.71
N LYS A 8 -16.91 2.56 24.02
CA LYS A 8 -17.94 3.05 24.93
C LYS A 8 -17.88 4.58 25.05
N PHE A 9 -16.67 5.11 25.25
CA PHE A 9 -16.45 6.55 25.37
C PHE A 9 -16.67 7.29 24.06
N LEU A 10 -16.27 6.71 22.92
CA LEU A 10 -16.50 7.33 21.61
C LEU A 10 -18.00 7.37 21.26
N THR A 11 -18.74 6.32 21.62
CA THR A 11 -20.19 6.28 21.44
C THR A 11 -20.89 7.31 22.30
N GLU A 12 -20.48 7.45 23.56
CA GLU A 12 -20.96 8.51 24.46
C GLU A 12 -20.60 9.90 23.90
N PHE A 13 -19.36 10.12 23.48
CA PHE A 13 -18.91 11.39 22.91
C PHE A 13 -19.74 11.78 21.68
N LYS A 14 -19.99 10.85 20.74
CA LYS A 14 -20.89 11.08 19.60
C LYS A 14 -22.27 11.52 20.08
N ARG A 15 -22.88 10.79 21.02
CA ARG A 15 -24.24 11.07 21.52
C ARG A 15 -24.33 12.43 22.20
N GLU A 16 -23.37 12.78 23.05
CA GLU A 16 -23.42 13.98 23.89
C GLU A 16 -22.92 15.25 23.17
N THR A 17 -22.33 15.15 21.97
CA THR A 17 -21.74 16.31 21.28
C THR A 17 -22.26 16.54 19.86
N TYR A 18 -21.78 15.79 18.87
CA TYR A 18 -22.04 16.04 17.44
C TYR A 18 -23.14 15.19 16.82
N GLY A 19 -23.63 14.14 17.49
CA GLY A 19 -24.53 13.15 16.92
C GLY A 19 -25.87 13.69 16.37
N ASN A 20 -26.29 14.87 16.84
CA ASN A 20 -27.50 15.56 16.40
C ASN A 20 -27.22 16.88 15.64
N ARG A 21 -25.98 17.05 15.12
CA ARG A 21 -25.56 18.26 14.41
C ARG A 21 -25.20 17.91 12.96
N ASP A 22 -25.47 18.84 12.05
CA ASP A 22 -25.00 18.77 10.67
C ASP A 22 -23.52 19.17 10.61
N VAL A 23 -22.65 18.20 10.90
CA VAL A 23 -21.19 18.37 10.93
C VAL A 23 -20.51 17.12 10.38
N VAL A 24 -19.32 17.30 9.81
CA VAL A 24 -18.43 16.18 9.44
C VAL A 24 -17.46 15.92 10.59
N THR A 25 -17.23 14.66 10.91
CA THR A 25 -16.27 14.24 11.95
C THR A 25 -15.25 13.28 11.38
N VAL A 26 -13.98 13.60 11.60
CA VAL A 26 -12.83 12.81 11.16
C VAL A 26 -11.99 12.46 12.37
N GLY A 27 -11.84 11.17 12.66
CA GLY A 27 -10.99 10.70 13.75
C GLY A 27 -9.55 10.47 13.27
N GLU A 28 -8.57 11.02 13.96
CA GLU A 28 -7.17 10.60 13.80
C GLU A 28 -6.96 9.31 14.62
N ALA A 29 -7.08 8.15 13.97
CA ALA A 29 -7.21 6.87 14.65
C ALA A 29 -6.00 5.96 14.37
N ASN A 30 -4.83 6.31 14.91
CA ASN A 30 -3.63 5.50 14.75
C ASN A 30 -3.75 4.14 15.49
N GLY A 31 -3.32 3.06 14.83
CA GLY A 31 -3.42 1.69 15.33
C GLY A 31 -4.80 1.03 15.10
N VAL A 32 -5.61 1.57 14.19
CA VAL A 32 -6.82 0.91 13.66
C VAL A 32 -6.47 0.31 12.31
N SER A 33 -6.67 -1.01 12.17
CA SER A 33 -6.45 -1.69 10.89
C SER A 33 -7.61 -1.48 9.92
N ALA A 34 -7.38 -1.75 8.63
CA ALA A 34 -8.45 -1.71 7.62
C ALA A 34 -9.66 -2.58 8.01
N ASP A 35 -9.46 -3.75 8.62
CA ASP A 35 -10.57 -4.63 9.06
C ASP A 35 -11.33 -4.04 10.25
N GLN A 36 -10.64 -3.31 11.14
CA GLN A 36 -11.27 -2.67 12.30
C GLN A 36 -11.99 -1.37 11.93
N ALA A 37 -11.56 -0.70 10.87
CA ALA A 37 -12.07 0.61 10.44
C ALA A 37 -13.59 0.62 10.24
N VAL A 38 -14.20 -0.51 9.82
CA VAL A 38 -15.67 -0.66 9.67
C VAL A 38 -16.39 -0.13 10.92
N HIS A 39 -15.98 -0.59 12.10
CA HIS A 39 -16.67 -0.27 13.34
C HIS A 39 -16.52 1.19 13.76
N TRP A 40 -15.55 1.90 13.18
CA TRP A 40 -15.27 3.31 13.41
C TRP A 40 -16.07 4.22 12.48
N VAL A 41 -16.29 3.82 11.22
CA VAL A 41 -16.84 4.69 10.16
C VAL A 41 -18.15 4.22 9.54
N ASP A 42 -18.69 3.09 10.01
CA ASP A 42 -20.00 2.57 9.59
C ASP A 42 -21.09 3.64 9.63
N GLU A 43 -22.03 3.57 8.69
CA GLU A 43 -23.05 4.61 8.53
C GLU A 43 -23.98 4.70 9.74
N GLU A 44 -24.38 3.56 10.31
CA GLU A 44 -25.30 3.49 11.43
C GLU A 44 -24.57 3.45 12.77
N LYS A 45 -23.58 2.56 12.88
CA LYS A 45 -22.89 2.21 14.13
C LYS A 45 -21.52 2.87 14.25
N GLY A 46 -21.08 3.61 13.23
CA GLY A 46 -19.80 4.32 13.24
C GLY A 46 -19.80 5.49 14.21
N LYS A 47 -18.60 5.82 14.67
CA LYS A 47 -18.35 6.85 15.69
C LYS A 47 -17.96 8.14 15.00
N PHE A 48 -17.25 8.03 13.88
CA PHE A 48 -16.87 9.14 13.02
C PHE A 48 -17.45 8.95 11.62
N HIS A 49 -17.48 10.02 10.84
CA HIS A 49 -17.83 9.91 9.42
C HIS A 49 -16.71 9.27 8.63
N MET A 50 -15.46 9.52 9.01
CA MET A 50 -14.26 8.93 8.41
C MET A 50 -13.12 8.92 9.44
N ILE A 51 -12.03 8.21 9.15
CA ILE A 51 -10.82 8.22 9.98
C ILE A 51 -9.58 8.38 9.12
N PHE A 52 -8.58 9.07 9.66
CA PHE A 52 -7.21 8.98 9.15
C PHE A 52 -6.59 7.67 9.62
N GLN A 53 -6.37 6.76 8.68
CA GLN A 53 -5.63 5.52 8.90
C GLN A 53 -4.17 5.68 8.47
N PHE A 54 -3.24 5.35 9.36
CA PHE A 54 -1.80 5.48 9.10
C PHE A 54 -1.15 4.18 8.59
N GLU A 55 -1.88 3.06 8.59
CA GLU A 55 -1.42 1.84 7.91
C GLU A 55 -1.20 2.11 6.42
N ALA A 56 -2.11 2.84 5.77
CA ALA A 56 -1.94 3.23 4.38
C ALA A 56 -0.67 4.07 4.16
N THR A 57 -0.39 5.09 4.99
CA THR A 57 0.85 5.88 4.87
C THR A 57 2.12 5.06 5.09
N ASN A 58 2.10 4.11 6.03
CA ASN A 58 3.24 3.23 6.28
C ASN A 58 3.37 2.12 5.20
N LEU A 59 2.28 1.79 4.51
CA LEU A 59 2.23 0.86 3.38
C LEU A 59 2.67 1.54 2.08
N TRP A 60 2.32 2.81 1.85
CA TRP A 60 2.88 3.61 0.76
C TRP A 60 4.41 3.76 0.90
N GLU A 61 4.91 3.93 2.14
CA GLU A 61 6.35 3.91 2.47
C GLU A 61 7.05 2.56 2.19
N LYS A 62 6.32 1.43 2.22
CA LYS A 62 6.90 0.07 2.15
C LYS A 62 6.52 -0.74 0.91
N ALA A 63 5.50 -0.36 0.15
CA ALA A 63 4.92 -1.21 -0.88
C ALA A 63 4.12 -0.43 -1.94
N LEU A 64 4.72 -0.27 -3.11
CA LEU A 64 4.02 -0.28 -4.41
C LEU A 64 3.38 -1.66 -4.71
N GLY A 65 2.90 -2.39 -3.70
CA GLY A 65 2.67 -3.84 -3.79
C GLY A 65 1.31 -4.35 -3.32
N SER A 66 0.60 -3.66 -2.42
CA SER A 66 -0.74 -4.12 -1.99
C SER A 66 -1.42 -3.10 -1.08
N LEU A 67 -1.97 -2.03 -1.66
CA LEU A 67 -2.98 -1.23 -0.96
C LEU A 67 -4.36 -1.78 -1.32
N ASN A 68 -4.93 -2.58 -0.43
CA ASN A 68 -6.31 -3.04 -0.58
C ASN A 68 -7.25 -1.98 0.04
N VAL A 69 -7.61 -0.96 -0.75
CA VAL A 69 -8.53 0.13 -0.33
C VAL A 69 -10.01 -0.28 -0.49
N SER A 70 -10.29 -1.52 -0.86
CA SER A 70 -11.57 -1.90 -1.48
C SER A 70 -12.79 -1.98 -0.55
N ALA A 71 -12.67 -1.71 0.75
CA ALA A 71 -13.79 -2.02 1.65
C ALA A 71 -14.71 -0.84 2.02
N TYR A 72 -14.33 0.44 1.86
CA TYR A 72 -15.09 1.53 2.52
C TYR A 72 -15.37 2.77 1.67
N LYS A 73 -16.66 3.13 1.58
CA LYS A 73 -17.15 4.39 0.96
C LYS A 73 -16.66 5.67 1.67
N ARG A 74 -16.13 5.56 2.90
CA ARG A 74 -15.86 6.68 3.82
C ARG A 74 -14.40 6.78 4.29
N ASN A 75 -13.46 6.71 3.35
CA ASN A 75 -12.04 6.92 3.65
C ASN A 75 -11.70 8.42 3.73
N ALA A 76 -10.84 8.80 4.68
CA ALA A 76 -10.12 10.07 4.61
C ALA A 76 -8.82 9.83 3.82
N LEU A 77 -8.77 10.34 2.59
CA LEU A 77 -7.65 10.12 1.66
C LEU A 77 -6.64 11.25 1.86
N PHE A 78 -5.41 10.94 2.24
CA PHE A 78 -4.37 11.94 2.45
C PHE A 78 -2.99 11.35 2.16
N LEU A 79 -2.04 12.22 1.86
CA LEU A 79 -0.63 11.88 1.68
C LEU A 79 0.26 12.65 2.66
N GLU A 80 -0.07 13.92 2.89
CA GLU A 80 0.68 14.81 3.79
C GLU A 80 -0.15 15.29 4.97
N ASN A 81 0.53 15.60 6.06
CA ASN A 81 0.01 16.32 7.21
C ASN A 81 1.17 16.96 7.98
N HIS A 82 0.87 17.60 9.10
CA HIS A 82 1.86 18.29 9.93
C HIS A 82 2.81 17.38 10.74
N ASP A 83 2.60 16.06 10.73
CA ASP A 83 3.42 15.07 11.44
C ASP A 83 4.26 14.19 10.51
N LYS A 84 4.03 14.27 9.19
CA LYS A 84 4.79 13.56 8.16
C LYS A 84 5.61 14.54 7.32
N PRO A 85 6.79 14.15 6.84
CA PRO A 85 7.57 14.97 5.90
C PRO A 85 6.84 15.12 4.55
N ARG A 86 7.34 16.01 3.68
CA ARG A 86 6.79 16.21 2.33
C ARG A 86 7.06 14.99 1.46
N ILE A 87 6.03 14.44 0.84
CA ILE A 87 6.14 13.16 0.13
C ILE A 87 7.09 13.21 -1.07
N ILE A 88 7.18 14.37 -1.72
CA ILE A 88 8.02 14.57 -2.90
C ILE A 88 9.50 14.37 -2.56
N SER A 89 9.93 14.80 -1.37
CA SER A 89 11.31 14.63 -0.91
C SER A 89 11.57 13.25 -0.30
N THR A 90 10.57 12.57 0.25
CA THR A 90 10.79 11.28 0.94
C THR A 90 10.67 10.07 0.03
N TRP A 91 9.74 10.11 -0.93
CA TRP A 91 9.41 8.97 -1.78
C TRP A 91 9.73 9.23 -3.26
N GLY A 92 9.93 10.50 -3.63
CA GLY A 92 10.11 10.93 -5.01
C GLY A 92 11.49 11.48 -5.31
N ASN A 93 11.53 12.27 -6.38
CA ASN A 93 12.70 13.02 -6.80
C ASN A 93 12.32 14.49 -6.88
N ASP A 94 12.66 15.24 -5.84
CA ASP A 94 12.44 16.69 -5.73
C ASP A 94 13.33 17.55 -6.67
N LYS A 95 14.00 16.91 -7.64
CA LYS A 95 14.86 17.55 -8.63
C LYS A 95 14.32 17.35 -10.04
N GLU A 96 14.41 16.13 -10.58
CA GLU A 96 14.18 15.87 -12.00
C GLU A 96 12.70 15.77 -12.35
N TYR A 97 11.92 15.07 -11.52
CA TYR A 97 10.51 14.77 -11.77
C TYR A 97 9.58 15.46 -10.77
N TRP A 98 9.99 16.61 -10.21
CA TRP A 98 9.29 17.29 -9.12
C TRP A 98 7.79 17.47 -9.41
N ARG A 99 7.45 18.03 -10.57
CA ARG A 99 6.07 18.27 -11.01
C ARG A 99 5.34 16.96 -11.33
N ASP A 100 5.97 16.10 -12.12
CA ASP A 100 5.31 14.89 -12.63
C ASP A 100 5.02 13.91 -11.50
N TYR A 101 5.95 13.76 -10.55
CA TYR A 101 5.78 13.03 -9.31
C TYR A 101 4.60 13.58 -8.48
N ALA A 102 4.58 14.90 -8.24
CA ALA A 102 3.54 15.53 -7.43
C ALA A 102 2.14 15.33 -8.04
N THR A 103 2.02 15.52 -9.36
CA THR A 103 0.76 15.36 -10.09
C THR A 103 0.33 13.89 -10.21
N ALA A 104 1.28 12.96 -10.32
CA ALA A 104 1.01 11.52 -10.33
C ALA A 104 0.38 11.06 -9.03
N PHE A 105 1.03 11.34 -7.90
CA PHE A 105 0.50 10.97 -6.60
C PHE A 105 -0.81 11.69 -6.29
N ALA A 106 -0.93 12.98 -6.64
CA ALA A 106 -2.18 13.73 -6.53
C ALA A 106 -3.34 13.03 -7.23
N THR A 107 -3.13 12.61 -8.49
CA THR A 107 -4.14 11.90 -9.28
C THR A 107 -4.55 10.59 -8.60
N VAL A 108 -3.56 9.79 -8.17
CA VAL A 108 -3.81 8.49 -7.55
C VAL A 108 -4.68 8.62 -6.32
N TYR A 109 -4.36 9.49 -5.35
CA TYR A 109 -5.11 9.56 -4.11
C TYR A 109 -6.42 10.37 -4.23
N MET A 110 -6.48 11.44 -5.03
CA MET A 110 -7.68 12.28 -5.12
C MET A 110 -8.84 11.62 -5.86
N LEU A 111 -8.55 10.68 -6.77
CA LEU A 111 -9.56 9.96 -7.56
C LEU A 111 -9.94 8.59 -6.98
N MET A 112 -9.40 8.22 -5.81
CA MET A 112 -9.86 7.07 -5.03
C MET A 112 -11.26 7.31 -4.41
N MET A 113 -11.86 6.23 -3.90
CA MET A 113 -13.14 6.31 -3.20
C MET A 113 -12.92 6.82 -1.76
N GLY A 114 -13.43 8.03 -1.49
CA GLY A 114 -13.31 8.69 -0.19
C GLY A 114 -13.34 10.22 -0.29
N THR A 115 -12.96 10.88 0.80
CA THR A 115 -12.83 12.34 0.89
C THR A 115 -11.34 12.72 0.92
N PRO A 116 -10.81 13.40 -0.11
CA PRO A 116 -9.41 13.82 -0.14
C PRO A 116 -9.12 15.02 0.75
N PHE A 117 -7.96 14.98 1.41
CA PHE A 117 -7.37 16.05 2.21
C PHE A 117 -6.06 16.49 1.56
N ILE A 118 -5.95 17.79 1.32
CA ILE A 118 -4.74 18.45 0.82
C ILE A 118 -4.13 19.21 2.00
N TYR A 119 -2.87 18.94 2.31
CA TYR A 119 -2.16 19.68 3.35
C TYR A 119 -1.48 20.92 2.76
N GLN A 120 -1.47 22.04 3.49
CA GLN A 120 -0.95 23.32 2.99
C GLN A 120 0.46 23.17 2.40
N GLY A 121 0.65 23.64 1.16
CA GLY A 121 1.92 23.53 0.45
C GLY A 121 2.07 22.27 -0.41
N GLN A 122 1.24 21.24 -0.20
CA GLN A 122 1.22 20.04 -1.05
C GLN A 122 0.79 20.39 -2.48
N GLU A 123 -0.15 21.32 -2.62
CA GLU A 123 -0.70 21.80 -3.87
C GLU A 123 0.26 22.66 -4.69
N ILE A 124 1.31 23.20 -4.08
CA ILE A 124 2.42 23.86 -4.79
C ILE A 124 3.67 22.96 -4.83
N GLY A 125 3.59 21.72 -4.35
CA GLY A 125 4.73 20.82 -4.31
C GLY A 125 5.88 21.29 -3.43
N MET A 126 5.59 21.86 -2.25
CA MET A 126 6.63 22.16 -1.26
C MET A 126 7.41 20.89 -0.90
N ILE A 127 8.72 21.07 -0.68
CA ILE A 127 9.67 19.98 -0.42
C ILE A 127 10.29 20.13 0.98
N ASN A 128 10.98 19.09 1.45
CA ASN A 128 11.66 19.11 2.74
C ASN A 128 12.70 20.24 2.81
N VAL A 129 13.01 20.67 4.03
CA VAL A 129 13.99 21.72 4.30
C VAL A 129 15.24 21.14 4.94
N ARG A 130 16.38 21.76 4.67
CA ARG A 130 17.68 21.32 5.20
C ARG A 130 18.34 22.46 5.98
N PHE A 131 17.84 22.75 7.18
CA PHE A 131 18.49 23.72 8.07
C PHE A 131 19.74 23.12 8.68
N PRO A 132 20.84 23.88 8.79
CA PRO A 132 22.14 23.32 9.16
C PRO A 132 22.21 22.85 10.62
N SER A 133 21.42 23.44 11.52
CA SER A 133 21.47 23.13 12.96
C SER A 133 20.19 22.49 13.44
N ILE A 134 20.32 21.53 14.38
CA ILE A 134 19.18 20.98 15.11
C ILE A 134 18.41 22.05 15.90
N THR A 135 19.07 23.17 16.24
CA THR A 135 18.42 24.29 16.94
C THR A 135 17.40 25.03 16.08
N ASP A 136 17.51 24.90 14.75
CA ASP A 136 16.59 25.51 13.79
C ASP A 136 15.32 24.67 13.60
N TYR A 137 15.28 23.47 14.19
CA TYR A 137 14.14 22.56 14.22
C TYR A 137 13.44 22.65 15.59
N PRO A 138 12.28 23.33 15.69
CA PRO A 138 11.59 23.53 16.96
C PRO A 138 10.99 22.24 17.55
N ASP A 139 10.87 21.15 16.79
CA ASP A 139 10.33 19.89 17.29
C ASP A 139 11.11 19.33 18.49
N VAL A 140 10.43 19.29 19.63
CA VAL A 140 10.96 18.73 20.88
C VAL A 140 11.35 17.26 20.74
N ALA A 141 10.62 16.47 19.96
CA ALA A 141 10.92 15.05 19.77
C ALA A 141 12.23 14.87 18.98
N ALA A 142 12.39 15.60 17.87
CA ALA A 142 13.64 15.63 17.11
C ALA A 142 14.84 16.07 17.95
N ARG A 143 14.70 17.15 18.75
CA ARG A 143 15.76 17.65 19.62
C ARG A 143 16.13 16.67 20.73
N ASN A 144 15.15 16.00 21.34
CA ASN A 144 15.40 14.97 22.33
C ASN A 144 16.11 13.77 21.70
N PHE A 145 15.67 13.33 20.52
CA PHE A 145 16.28 12.23 19.80
C PHE A 145 17.73 12.55 19.40
N TYR A 146 17.98 13.78 18.94
CA TYR A 146 19.33 14.27 18.65
C TYR A 146 20.25 14.12 19.85
N ASN A 147 19.84 14.62 21.03
CA ASN A 147 20.65 14.55 22.23
C ASN A 147 20.93 13.11 22.67
N LEU A 148 19.94 12.22 22.56
CA LEU A 148 20.09 10.80 22.90
C LEU A 148 21.06 10.08 21.95
N GLU A 149 20.97 10.33 20.65
CA GLU A 149 21.83 9.68 19.65
C GLU A 149 23.26 10.23 19.66
N LEU A 150 23.44 11.54 19.91
CA LEU A 150 24.78 12.10 20.12
C LEU A 150 25.45 11.49 21.35
N ALA A 151 24.71 11.25 22.43
CA ALA A 151 25.22 10.57 23.62
C ALA A 151 25.64 9.12 23.34
N LYS A 152 25.09 8.49 22.30
CA LYS A 152 25.49 7.16 21.81
C LYS A 152 26.66 7.20 20.82
N GLY A 153 27.14 8.38 20.45
CA GLY A 153 28.28 8.58 19.55
C GLY A 153 27.92 8.82 18.09
N ILE A 154 26.64 8.98 17.74
CA ILE A 154 26.24 9.38 16.37
C ILE A 154 26.73 10.81 16.11
N LYS A 155 27.33 11.04 14.94
CA LYS A 155 27.83 12.36 14.55
C LYS A 155 26.68 13.27 14.13
N HIS A 156 26.81 14.56 14.41
CA HIS A 156 25.82 15.57 14.01
C HIS A 156 25.37 15.44 12.55
N ASN A 157 26.30 15.42 11.60
CA ASN A 157 25.96 15.34 10.17
C ASN A 157 25.17 14.06 9.81
N GLU A 158 25.53 12.93 10.42
CA GLU A 158 24.84 11.65 10.20
C GLU A 158 23.40 11.71 10.74
N PHE A 159 23.21 12.31 11.92
CA PHE A 159 21.87 12.50 12.47
C PHE A 159 21.06 13.53 11.66
N MET A 160 21.67 14.60 11.16
CA MET A 160 20.94 15.59 10.37
C MET A 160 20.36 15.00 9.07
N GLU A 161 21.03 14.03 8.44
CA GLU A 161 20.46 13.31 7.29
C GLU A 161 19.17 12.57 7.65
N ILE A 162 19.05 12.04 8.88
CA ILE A 162 17.81 11.45 9.38
C ILE A 162 16.73 12.55 9.49
N ILE A 163 17.04 13.69 10.10
CA ILE A 163 16.08 14.80 10.25
C ILE A 163 15.61 15.35 8.90
N TYR A 164 16.51 15.49 7.93
CA TYR A 164 16.16 15.93 6.58
C TYR A 164 15.19 14.97 5.87
N MET A 165 15.23 13.68 6.22
CA MET A 165 14.39 12.67 5.61
C MET A 165 13.06 12.48 6.34
N ILE A 166 13.07 12.36 7.68
CA ILE A 166 11.89 11.92 8.44
C ILE A 166 11.34 12.95 9.43
N GLY A 167 12.01 14.10 9.59
CA GLY A 167 11.59 15.12 10.54
C GLY A 167 10.25 15.75 10.15
N ARG A 168 9.31 15.83 11.10
CA ARG A 168 7.98 16.43 10.85
C ARG A 168 8.01 17.94 10.62
N ASP A 169 9.03 18.63 11.14
CA ASP A 169 9.23 20.06 10.89
C ASP A 169 9.46 20.39 9.40
N ASN A 170 9.81 19.41 8.57
CA ASN A 170 9.84 19.58 7.12
C ASN A 170 8.50 20.02 6.52
N ALA A 171 7.38 19.57 7.10
CA ALA A 171 6.03 19.95 6.68
C ALA A 171 5.47 21.16 7.46
N ARG A 172 6.27 21.78 8.34
CA ARG A 172 5.84 22.91 9.19
C ARG A 172 6.51 24.23 8.85
N THR A 173 7.39 24.24 7.86
CA THR A 173 7.94 25.47 7.31
C THR A 173 6.80 26.37 6.81
N PRO A 174 6.96 27.71 6.87
CA PRO A 174 5.88 28.62 6.49
C PRO A 174 5.44 28.41 5.04
N MET A 175 4.15 28.64 4.78
CA MET A 175 3.60 28.58 3.43
C MET A 175 4.30 29.59 2.51
N GLN A 176 4.58 29.18 1.27
CA GLN A 176 5.34 29.97 0.30
C GLN A 176 4.38 30.70 -0.64
N TRP A 177 3.96 31.91 -0.26
CA TRP A 177 2.98 32.70 -1.03
C TRP A 177 3.59 33.37 -2.26
N ASP A 178 4.74 34.01 -2.11
CA ASP A 178 5.44 34.73 -3.18
C ASP A 178 6.97 34.71 -3.00
N ASP A 179 7.70 35.51 -3.78
CA ASP A 179 9.17 35.65 -3.75
C ASP A 179 9.67 36.79 -2.86
N SER A 180 8.80 37.41 -2.05
CA SER A 180 9.15 38.47 -1.12
C SER A 180 9.73 37.92 0.20
N LEU A 181 10.07 38.82 1.13
CA LEU A 181 10.60 38.44 2.45
C LEU A 181 9.74 37.36 3.12
N ASN A 182 10.39 36.28 3.59
CA ASN A 182 9.73 35.11 4.17
C ASN A 182 8.62 34.51 3.29
N ALA A 183 8.78 34.57 1.97
CA ALA A 183 7.81 34.09 0.99
C ALA A 183 6.43 34.74 1.12
N GLY A 184 6.35 35.99 1.59
CA GLY A 184 5.09 36.68 1.85
C GLY A 184 4.32 36.19 3.09
N PHE A 185 4.87 35.24 3.85
CA PHE A 185 4.23 34.72 5.05
C PHE A 185 4.22 35.71 6.22
N SER A 186 5.29 36.51 6.36
CA SER A 186 5.46 37.45 7.47
C SER A 186 6.36 38.61 7.10
N THR A 187 5.99 39.81 7.54
CA THR A 187 6.82 41.02 7.41
C THR A 187 7.89 41.15 8.50
N ALA A 188 7.90 40.26 9.51
CA ALA A 188 8.93 40.25 10.53
C ALA A 188 10.28 39.80 9.95
N GLU A 189 11.39 40.13 10.62
CA GLU A 189 12.72 39.70 10.18
C GLU A 189 12.89 38.17 10.25
N GLN A 190 12.25 37.52 11.22
CA GLN A 190 12.31 36.07 11.43
C GLN A 190 10.92 35.49 11.72
N THR A 191 10.72 34.26 11.30
CA THR A 191 9.56 33.42 11.62
C THR A 191 9.88 32.47 12.78
N TRP A 192 8.86 31.81 13.34
CA TRP A 192 9.02 30.87 14.47
C TRP A 192 9.83 29.61 14.12
N ILE A 193 9.94 29.30 12.83
CA ILE A 193 10.80 28.30 12.19
C ILE A 193 11.34 28.92 10.89
N GLY A 194 12.51 28.52 10.40
CA GLY A 194 13.07 29.06 9.15
C GLY A 194 12.15 28.89 7.93
N ILE A 195 12.37 29.70 6.90
CA ILE A 195 11.73 29.56 5.58
C ILE A 195 12.57 28.64 4.69
N ASN A 196 11.94 27.78 3.89
CA ASN A 196 12.68 26.97 2.92
C ASN A 196 13.21 27.90 1.81
N PRO A 197 14.53 27.96 1.56
CA PRO A 197 15.12 28.92 0.62
C PRO A 197 14.60 28.83 -0.82
N ASN A 198 13.98 27.72 -1.19
CA ASN A 198 13.41 27.52 -2.53
C ASN A 198 12.13 28.32 -2.81
N TYR A 199 11.63 29.11 -1.85
CA TYR A 199 10.41 29.90 -2.03
C TYR A 199 10.44 30.85 -3.23
N VAL A 200 11.64 31.27 -3.65
CA VAL A 200 11.87 32.05 -4.88
C VAL A 200 11.50 31.31 -6.17
N HIS A 201 11.33 29.99 -6.13
CA HIS A 201 11.00 29.14 -7.28
C HIS A 201 9.71 28.32 -7.06
N ILE A 202 9.38 28.03 -5.81
CA ILE A 202 8.17 27.30 -5.43
C ILE A 202 7.31 28.26 -4.62
N ASN A 203 6.34 28.91 -5.25
CA ASN A 203 5.40 29.76 -4.53
C ASN A 203 4.05 29.85 -5.27
N VAL A 204 3.02 30.25 -4.53
CA VAL A 204 1.66 30.39 -5.06
C VAL A 204 1.61 31.39 -6.21
N ALA A 205 2.18 32.59 -6.03
CA ALA A 205 2.09 33.68 -7.01
C ALA A 205 2.67 33.31 -8.39
N GLN A 206 3.70 32.47 -8.42
CA GLN A 206 4.26 31.92 -9.67
C GLN A 206 3.35 30.84 -10.24
N GLN A 207 2.91 29.88 -9.43
CA GLN A 207 2.11 28.75 -9.89
C GLN A 207 0.68 29.13 -10.31
N GLU A 208 0.11 30.20 -9.76
CA GLU A 208 -1.19 30.72 -10.22
C GLU A 208 -1.17 31.16 -11.69
N LYS A 209 -0.02 31.66 -12.18
CA LYS A 209 0.14 32.16 -13.55
C LYS A 209 0.52 31.06 -14.55
N ASP A 210 1.02 29.93 -14.07
CA ASP A 210 1.42 28.81 -14.90
C ASP A 210 0.27 27.79 -14.99
N GLU A 211 -0.35 27.69 -16.16
CA GLU A 211 -1.48 26.79 -16.43
C GLU A 211 -1.11 25.31 -16.19
N HIS A 212 0.17 24.96 -16.32
CA HIS A 212 0.67 23.62 -16.12
C HIS A 212 1.18 23.37 -14.70
N SER A 213 1.08 24.33 -13.79
CA SER A 213 1.60 24.21 -12.42
C SER A 213 0.95 23.09 -11.62
N ILE A 214 1.61 22.66 -10.53
CA ILE A 214 1.04 21.69 -9.58
C ILE A 214 -0.26 22.27 -9.00
N LEU A 215 -0.29 23.56 -8.66
CA LEU A 215 -1.48 24.24 -8.12
C LEU A 215 -2.67 24.15 -9.06
N ASN A 216 -2.47 24.51 -10.33
CA ASN A 216 -3.55 24.48 -11.31
C ASN A 216 -3.94 23.04 -11.66
N PHE A 217 -3.02 22.07 -11.59
CA PHE A 217 -3.34 20.65 -11.70
C PHE A 217 -4.24 20.16 -10.55
N TYR A 218 -3.99 20.55 -9.30
CA TYR A 218 -4.89 20.27 -8.17
C TYR A 218 -6.28 20.88 -8.36
N LYS A 219 -6.38 22.12 -8.87
CA LYS A 219 -7.66 22.75 -9.22
C LYS A 219 -8.40 21.92 -10.28
N CYS A 220 -7.70 21.46 -11.32
CA CYS A 220 -8.26 20.57 -12.34
C CYS A 220 -8.79 19.25 -11.74
N LEU A 221 -8.05 18.60 -10.83
CA LEU A 221 -8.49 17.40 -10.13
C LEU A 221 -9.75 17.63 -9.30
N ILE A 222 -9.83 18.76 -8.60
CA ILE A 222 -11.01 19.13 -7.79
C ILE A 222 -12.24 19.30 -8.70
N CYS A 223 -12.11 20.05 -9.80
CA CYS A 223 -13.19 20.23 -10.78
C CYS A 223 -13.60 18.89 -11.40
N LEU A 224 -12.63 18.10 -11.88
CA LEU A 224 -12.88 16.78 -12.47
C LEU A 224 -13.67 15.87 -11.53
N ARG A 225 -13.27 15.81 -10.25
CA ARG A 225 -13.95 15.04 -9.21
C ARG A 225 -15.37 15.55 -8.96
N LYS A 226 -15.54 16.87 -8.88
CA LYS A 226 -16.83 17.51 -8.56
C LYS A 226 -17.84 17.36 -9.71
N ASP A 227 -17.37 17.39 -10.96
CA ASP A 227 -18.23 17.40 -12.14
C ASP A 227 -18.57 15.97 -12.63
N ASN A 228 -17.99 14.93 -12.01
CA ASN A 228 -18.21 13.54 -12.40
C ASN A 228 -18.43 12.64 -11.18
N ASP A 229 -19.69 12.26 -10.94
CA ASP A 229 -20.12 11.41 -9.83
C ASP A 229 -19.41 10.05 -9.76
N VAL A 230 -18.88 9.56 -10.89
CA VAL A 230 -18.09 8.32 -10.94
C VAL A 230 -16.87 8.38 -10.01
N PHE A 231 -16.26 9.55 -9.82
CA PHE A 231 -15.14 9.70 -8.87
C PHE A 231 -15.61 9.82 -7.42
N ILE A 232 -16.86 10.23 -7.17
CA ILE A 232 -17.41 10.32 -5.82
C ILE A 232 -17.89 8.94 -5.37
N TYR A 233 -18.83 8.36 -6.11
CA TYR A 233 -19.59 7.18 -5.69
C TYR A 233 -19.21 5.88 -6.40
N GLY A 234 -18.44 5.96 -7.49
CA GLY A 234 -18.11 4.78 -8.30
C GLY A 234 -17.32 3.72 -7.50
N ILE A 235 -17.59 2.46 -7.76
CA ILE A 235 -16.90 1.32 -7.16
C ILE A 235 -15.44 1.33 -7.61
N TYR A 236 -14.53 1.09 -6.67
CA TYR A 236 -13.09 1.03 -6.92
C TYR A 236 -12.68 -0.40 -7.28
N ASP A 237 -12.01 -0.58 -8.41
CA ASP A 237 -11.41 -1.86 -8.80
C ASP A 237 -9.95 -1.68 -9.18
N LEU A 238 -9.04 -2.34 -8.46
CA LEU A 238 -7.62 -2.37 -8.81
C LEU A 238 -7.43 -3.20 -10.09
N ILE A 239 -6.73 -2.63 -11.07
CA ILE A 239 -6.33 -3.33 -12.30
C ILE A 239 -4.80 -3.37 -12.36
N LEU A 240 -4.25 -4.23 -13.21
CA LEU A 240 -2.80 -4.36 -13.36
C LEU A 240 -2.06 -4.63 -12.03
N SER A 241 -2.70 -5.33 -11.08
CA SER A 241 -2.19 -5.51 -9.70
C SER A 241 -0.80 -6.16 -9.60
N ASN A 242 -0.36 -6.83 -10.67
CA ASN A 242 0.96 -7.49 -10.74
C ASN A 242 1.99 -6.63 -11.49
N HIS A 243 1.61 -5.48 -12.03
CA HIS A 243 2.52 -4.60 -12.77
C HIS A 243 3.40 -3.80 -11.80
N LYS A 244 4.72 -3.91 -11.95
CA LYS A 244 5.69 -3.36 -11.00
C LYS A 244 5.84 -1.83 -11.05
N GLN A 245 5.43 -1.21 -12.16
CA GLN A 245 5.59 0.24 -12.39
C GLN A 245 4.27 1.00 -12.49
N ILE A 246 3.18 0.31 -12.84
CA ILE A 246 1.92 0.96 -13.18
C ILE A 246 0.97 0.68 -12.05
N TYR A 247 0.48 1.75 -11.43
CA TYR A 247 -0.66 1.69 -10.55
C TYR A 247 -1.89 2.09 -11.37
N GLY A 248 -2.77 1.13 -11.60
CA GLY A 248 -4.00 1.31 -12.36
C GLY A 248 -5.21 0.92 -11.54
N TYR A 249 -6.27 1.71 -11.59
CA TYR A 249 -7.56 1.31 -11.05
C TYR A 249 -8.69 1.90 -11.86
N THR A 250 -9.89 1.33 -11.71
CA THR A 250 -11.10 1.89 -12.28
C THR A 250 -12.03 2.43 -11.20
N ARG A 251 -12.86 3.39 -11.60
CA ARG A 251 -14.04 3.82 -10.86
C ARG A 251 -15.26 3.55 -11.72
N THR A 252 -16.17 2.70 -11.26
CA THR A 252 -17.33 2.27 -12.06
C THR A 252 -18.63 2.70 -11.40
N SER A 253 -19.51 3.34 -12.17
CA SER A 253 -20.89 3.66 -11.83
C SER A 253 -21.81 2.98 -12.86
N ASP A 254 -23.13 3.07 -12.69
CA ASP A 254 -24.11 2.44 -13.57
C ASP A 254 -24.02 2.89 -15.04
N THR A 255 -23.46 4.08 -15.30
CA THR A 255 -23.43 4.69 -16.65
C THR A 255 -22.04 5.06 -17.15
N LYS A 256 -21.05 5.09 -16.26
CA LYS A 256 -19.68 5.54 -16.58
C LYS A 256 -18.65 4.65 -15.91
N ARG A 257 -17.53 4.43 -16.60
CA ARG A 257 -16.31 3.86 -16.03
C ARG A 257 -15.14 4.77 -16.30
N ALA A 258 -14.41 5.14 -15.24
CA ALA A 258 -13.17 5.88 -15.34
C ALA A 258 -11.97 4.95 -15.16
N TYR A 259 -10.94 5.11 -16.00
CA TYR A 259 -9.64 4.42 -15.88
C TYR A 259 -8.62 5.43 -15.39
N ILE A 260 -8.03 5.18 -14.23
CA ILE A 260 -6.96 5.99 -13.64
C ILE A 260 -5.68 5.17 -13.80
N LEU A 261 -4.78 5.62 -14.66
CA LEU A 261 -3.54 4.92 -15.01
C LEU A 261 -2.36 5.81 -14.67
N THR A 262 -1.40 5.28 -13.92
CA THR A 262 -0.25 6.06 -13.46
C THR A 262 1.01 5.21 -13.46
N ASN A 263 2.07 5.72 -14.08
CA ASN A 263 3.42 5.22 -13.83
C ASN A 263 3.93 5.84 -12.53
N LEU A 264 4.30 5.02 -11.54
CA LEU A 264 4.83 5.51 -10.26
C LEU A 264 6.35 5.33 -10.18
N THR A 265 7.03 5.26 -11.33
CA THR A 265 8.48 5.07 -11.41
C THR A 265 9.12 6.10 -12.33
N ASP A 266 10.44 6.23 -12.19
CA ASP A 266 11.33 7.09 -12.98
C ASP A 266 11.75 6.48 -14.33
N ARG A 267 11.09 5.39 -14.76
CA ARG A 267 11.40 4.67 -16.00
C ARG A 267 10.18 4.56 -16.88
N ILE A 268 10.41 4.50 -18.18
CA ILE A 268 9.36 4.15 -19.16
C ILE A 268 8.71 2.82 -18.75
N ALA A 269 7.39 2.75 -18.85
CA ALA A 269 6.59 1.57 -18.57
C ALA A 269 5.72 1.24 -19.79
N GLU A 270 5.65 -0.05 -20.12
CA GLU A 270 4.81 -0.57 -21.21
C GLU A 270 3.84 -1.60 -20.64
N PHE A 271 2.56 -1.49 -21.00
CA PHE A 271 1.52 -2.37 -20.48
C PHE A 271 0.34 -2.46 -21.45
N THR A 272 -0.49 -3.49 -21.28
CA THR A 272 -1.67 -3.73 -22.11
C THR A 272 -2.93 -3.80 -21.25
N LEU A 273 -4.04 -3.26 -21.75
CA LEU A 273 -5.37 -3.37 -21.16
C LEU A 273 -6.25 -4.30 -22.00
N TYR A 274 -7.22 -4.96 -21.34
CA TYR A 274 -8.23 -5.74 -22.05
C TYR A 274 -9.19 -4.84 -22.84
N GLN A 275 -9.63 -3.75 -22.21
CA GLN A 275 -10.46 -2.71 -22.80
C GLN A 275 -9.59 -1.72 -23.55
N GLY A 276 -9.89 -1.47 -24.82
CA GLY A 276 -9.22 -0.41 -25.57
C GLY A 276 -9.78 0.95 -25.18
N LEU A 277 -8.90 1.95 -25.14
CA LEU A 277 -9.22 3.33 -24.81
C LEU A 277 -8.89 4.24 -25.99
N SER A 278 -9.63 5.35 -26.12
CA SER A 278 -9.45 6.31 -27.20
C SER A 278 -9.06 7.69 -26.66
N SER A 279 -8.33 8.47 -27.45
CA SER A 279 -7.94 9.85 -27.08
C SER A 279 -9.15 10.76 -26.83
N SER A 280 -10.28 10.51 -27.49
CA SER A 280 -11.55 11.23 -27.25
C SER A 280 -12.14 11.00 -25.86
N GLN A 281 -11.69 9.98 -25.14
CA GLN A 281 -12.13 9.63 -23.78
C GLN A 281 -11.16 10.15 -22.71
N LEU A 282 -10.00 10.68 -23.10
CA LEU A 282 -8.99 11.21 -22.19
C LEU A 282 -9.48 12.54 -21.59
N VAL A 283 -9.58 12.59 -20.26
CA VAL A 283 -10.05 13.78 -19.52
C VAL A 283 -8.96 14.46 -18.70
N LEU A 284 -7.85 13.78 -18.42
CA LEU A 284 -6.72 14.35 -17.68
C LEU A 284 -5.41 13.66 -18.07
N THR A 285 -4.35 14.46 -18.21
CA THR A 285 -2.96 14.00 -18.28
C THR A 285 -2.04 15.03 -17.63
N ASN A 286 -0.88 14.61 -17.14
CA ASN A 286 0.17 15.52 -16.67
C ASN A 286 1.24 15.79 -17.73
N LEU A 287 1.20 15.14 -18.89
CA LEU A 287 2.11 15.46 -19.99
C LEU A 287 1.91 16.88 -20.48
N LEU A 288 3.01 17.57 -20.77
CA LEU A 288 3.00 18.90 -21.39
C LEU A 288 2.79 18.81 -22.91
N GLU A 289 3.29 17.73 -23.52
CA GLU A 289 3.11 17.47 -24.94
C GLU A 289 1.78 16.76 -25.20
N PRO A 290 1.08 17.07 -26.31
CA PRO A 290 -0.14 16.38 -26.69
C PRO A 290 0.08 14.88 -26.88
N ILE A 291 -0.82 14.07 -26.31
CA ILE A 291 -0.85 12.63 -26.54
C ILE A 291 -1.32 12.38 -27.99
N PRO A 292 -0.61 11.56 -28.79
CA PRO A 292 -1.04 11.20 -30.14
C PRO A 292 -2.45 10.63 -30.16
N GLU A 293 -3.22 10.98 -31.20
CA GLU A 293 -4.56 10.44 -31.38
C GLU A 293 -4.52 8.91 -31.49
N HIS A 294 -5.38 8.24 -30.73
CA HIS A 294 -5.47 6.80 -30.69
C HIS A 294 -6.92 6.37 -30.52
N LYS A 295 -7.28 5.23 -31.10
CA LYS A 295 -8.65 4.72 -31.11
C LYS A 295 -8.63 3.24 -30.74
N ASP A 296 -9.38 2.89 -29.69
CA ASP A 296 -9.45 1.54 -29.14
C ASP A 296 -8.05 0.94 -28.85
N GLU A 297 -7.11 1.78 -28.40
CA GLU A 297 -5.74 1.37 -28.10
C GLU A 297 -5.71 0.53 -26.84
N LYS A 298 -4.99 -0.60 -26.91
CA LYS A 298 -4.85 -1.53 -25.80
C LYS A 298 -3.45 -1.52 -25.24
N SER A 299 -2.45 -1.15 -26.03
CA SER A 299 -1.04 -1.15 -25.65
C SER A 299 -0.57 0.28 -25.41
N PHE A 300 -0.06 0.52 -24.20
CA PHE A 300 0.33 1.83 -23.75
C PHE A 300 1.81 1.86 -23.40
N LYS A 301 2.43 3.00 -23.72
CA LYS A 301 3.77 3.36 -23.29
C LYS A 301 3.69 4.66 -22.51
N PHE A 302 4.04 4.59 -21.22
CA PHE A 302 4.01 5.71 -20.29
C PHE A 302 5.44 6.14 -19.96
N HIS A 303 5.68 7.44 -20.01
CA HIS A 303 6.89 8.09 -19.52
C HIS A 303 6.97 8.04 -17.99
N PRO A 304 8.16 8.32 -17.41
CA PRO A 304 8.31 8.48 -15.97
C PRO A 304 7.22 9.36 -15.35
N TYR A 305 6.59 8.88 -14.28
CA TYR A 305 5.51 9.59 -13.56
C TYR A 305 4.32 10.05 -14.40
N GLU A 306 4.12 9.50 -15.60
CA GLU A 306 3.01 9.87 -16.46
C GLU A 306 1.67 9.38 -15.89
N ILE A 307 0.66 10.25 -15.98
CA ILE A 307 -0.74 9.90 -15.72
C ILE A 307 -1.62 10.11 -16.94
N ARG A 308 -2.61 9.23 -17.06
CA ARG A 308 -3.76 9.42 -17.95
C ARG A 308 -5.03 8.97 -17.24
N VAL A 309 -6.07 9.80 -17.32
CA VAL A 309 -7.41 9.47 -16.85
C VAL A 309 -8.35 9.46 -18.04
N TYR A 310 -9.05 8.35 -18.24
CA TYR A 310 -10.04 8.18 -19.29
C TYR A 310 -11.43 7.98 -18.67
N ILE A 311 -12.49 8.51 -19.29
CA ILE A 311 -13.88 8.23 -18.90
C ILE A 311 -14.62 7.67 -20.12
N ILE A 312 -15.25 6.51 -19.94
CA ILE A 312 -16.04 5.83 -20.96
C ILE A 312 -17.50 5.68 -20.49
N ASP A 313 -18.42 5.60 -21.45
CA ASP A 313 -19.77 5.11 -21.19
C ASP A 313 -19.69 3.64 -20.78
N TYR A 314 -20.55 3.25 -19.84
CA TYR A 314 -20.58 1.89 -19.30
C TYR A 314 -22.02 1.38 -19.27
N HIS A 315 -22.22 0.19 -19.85
CA HIS A 315 -23.45 -0.58 -19.78
C HIS A 315 -23.11 -2.02 -19.40
N GLU A 316 -23.72 -2.53 -18.34
CA GLU A 316 -23.40 -3.83 -17.73
C GLU A 316 -23.54 -5.01 -18.74
N GLU A 317 -24.42 -4.87 -19.74
CA GLU A 317 -24.69 -5.88 -20.77
C GLU A 317 -23.54 -6.09 -21.78
N GLU A 318 -22.62 -5.14 -21.96
CA GLU A 318 -21.56 -5.24 -22.98
C GLU A 318 -20.41 -6.20 -22.60
N LEU A 319 -20.29 -6.61 -21.33
CA LEU A 319 -19.22 -7.50 -20.86
C LEU A 319 -19.54 -8.99 -20.92
N HIS A 320 -20.82 -9.40 -20.87
CA HIS A 320 -21.17 -10.82 -20.94
C HIS A 320 -20.70 -11.47 -22.26
N HIS A 321 -20.73 -10.74 -23.38
CA HIS A 321 -20.22 -11.21 -24.67
C HIS A 321 -18.69 -11.15 -24.82
N LEU A 322 -18.00 -10.37 -23.98
CA LEU A 322 -16.53 -10.27 -23.96
C LEU A 322 -15.91 -11.28 -22.99
N GLU A 323 -16.56 -11.56 -21.85
CA GLU A 323 -16.13 -12.58 -20.88
C GLU A 323 -16.31 -14.00 -21.41
N GLU A 324 -17.37 -14.29 -22.17
CA GLU A 324 -17.56 -15.58 -22.86
C GLU A 324 -16.46 -15.84 -23.92
N LYS A 325 -16.02 -14.80 -24.64
CA LYS A 325 -14.90 -14.89 -25.61
C LYS A 325 -13.54 -14.97 -24.93
N LYS A 326 -13.38 -14.34 -23.76
CA LYS A 326 -12.18 -14.43 -22.92
C LYS A 326 -11.98 -15.85 -22.40
N HIS A 327 -13.05 -16.53 -21.99
CA HIS A 327 -12.98 -17.94 -21.57
C HIS A 327 -12.56 -18.92 -22.67
N ALA A 328 -12.93 -18.66 -23.93
CA ALA A 328 -12.56 -19.53 -25.05
C ALA A 328 -11.09 -19.34 -25.50
N THR A 329 -10.51 -18.15 -25.31
CA THR A 329 -9.15 -17.82 -25.76
C THR A 329 -8.11 -18.08 -24.65
N ASP A 330 -8.48 -17.85 -23.38
CA ASP A 330 -7.64 -18.18 -22.23
C ASP A 330 -7.38 -19.69 -22.13
N GLN A 331 -8.29 -20.57 -22.57
CA GLN A 331 -8.06 -22.03 -22.52
C GLN A 331 -6.89 -22.53 -23.37
N SER A 332 -6.45 -21.79 -24.40
CA SER A 332 -5.27 -22.20 -25.21
C SER A 332 -3.94 -21.66 -24.69
N GLU A 333 -3.93 -20.64 -23.83
CA GLU A 333 -2.69 -20.06 -23.26
C GLU A 333 -2.54 -20.31 -21.74
N ASN A 334 -3.56 -20.84 -21.04
CA ASN A 334 -3.54 -21.03 -19.58
C ASN A 334 -2.78 -22.25 -19.04
N ILE A 335 -2.00 -22.98 -19.83
CA ILE A 335 -1.21 -24.10 -19.27
C ILE A 335 0.09 -23.58 -18.60
N GLN A 336 0.43 -22.29 -18.73
CA GLN A 336 1.65 -21.72 -18.13
C GLN A 336 1.43 -20.62 -17.07
N SER A 337 0.19 -20.23 -16.75
CA SER A 337 -0.10 -19.14 -15.78
C SER A 337 -0.72 -19.58 -14.45
N THR A 338 -1.05 -20.87 -14.32
CA THR A 338 -1.55 -21.54 -13.11
C THR A 338 -0.60 -21.44 -11.90
N LEU A 339 0.61 -20.91 -12.08
CA LEU A 339 1.68 -20.79 -11.09
C LEU A 339 1.65 -19.51 -10.22
N SER A 340 0.70 -18.58 -10.41
CA SER A 340 0.78 -17.24 -9.75
C SER A 340 -0.12 -17.05 -8.52
N THR A 341 -1.23 -17.79 -8.38
CA THR A 341 -1.99 -17.89 -7.13
C THR A 341 -1.32 -18.86 -6.15
N GLU A 342 -0.63 -19.87 -6.68
CA GLU A 342 0.30 -20.72 -5.93
C GLU A 342 1.41 -19.91 -5.26
N SER A 343 1.82 -18.76 -5.82
CA SER A 343 2.88 -17.92 -5.24
C SER A 343 2.45 -17.23 -3.96
N LYS A 344 1.22 -16.71 -3.81
CA LYS A 344 0.87 -15.89 -2.64
C LYS A 344 0.65 -16.69 -1.36
N GLU A 345 0.01 -17.86 -1.44
CA GLU A 345 -0.09 -18.78 -0.30
C GLU A 345 1.25 -19.48 -0.02
N LYS A 346 2.04 -19.78 -1.05
CA LYS A 346 3.43 -20.25 -0.90
C LYS A 346 4.32 -19.19 -0.26
N ASP A 347 4.19 -17.91 -0.61
CA ASP A 347 4.98 -16.81 -0.08
C ASP A 347 4.56 -16.45 1.36
N GLU A 348 3.28 -16.63 1.71
CA GLU A 348 2.80 -16.46 3.09
C GLU A 348 3.20 -17.65 3.98
N LEU A 349 3.20 -18.87 3.44
CA LEU A 349 3.68 -20.08 4.14
C LEU A 349 5.22 -20.09 4.26
N ILE A 350 5.95 -19.67 3.22
CA ILE A 350 7.39 -19.42 3.25
C ILE A 350 7.68 -18.31 4.24
N LYS A 351 6.94 -17.20 4.28
CA LYS A 351 7.10 -16.17 5.32
C LYS A 351 6.86 -16.71 6.73
N ARG A 352 5.86 -17.56 6.95
CA ARG A 352 5.63 -18.20 8.26
C ARG A 352 6.75 -19.18 8.61
N GLN A 353 7.28 -19.93 7.64
CA GLN A 353 8.47 -20.77 7.81
C GLN A 353 9.74 -19.96 8.04
N GLN A 354 9.88 -18.79 7.40
CA GLN A 354 11.00 -17.86 7.53
C GLN A 354 10.97 -17.16 8.88
N ILE A 355 9.80 -16.79 9.40
CA ILE A 355 9.62 -16.26 10.76
C ILE A 355 9.94 -17.33 11.82
N VAL A 356 9.63 -18.60 11.54
CA VAL A 356 10.01 -19.73 12.39
C VAL A 356 11.52 -19.99 12.30
N LEU A 357 12.14 -19.85 11.12
CA LEU A 357 13.59 -19.95 10.88
C LEU A 357 14.39 -18.77 11.47
N GLU A 358 13.88 -17.54 11.40
CA GLU A 358 14.46 -16.33 11.98
C GLU A 358 14.36 -16.39 13.51
N LYS A 359 13.23 -16.86 14.06
CA LYS A 359 13.15 -17.20 15.49
C LYS A 359 14.11 -18.34 15.86
N PHE A 360 14.36 -19.27 14.96
CA PHE A 360 15.38 -20.32 15.11
C PHE A 360 16.79 -19.74 15.12
N GLU A 361 17.10 -18.78 14.26
CA GLU A 361 18.40 -18.08 14.18
C GLU A 361 18.63 -17.20 15.41
N ASP A 362 17.63 -16.44 15.84
CA ASP A 362 17.66 -15.62 17.07
C ASP A 362 17.79 -16.49 18.34
N MET A 363 17.17 -17.67 18.35
CA MET A 363 17.30 -18.63 19.45
C MET A 363 18.64 -19.40 19.39
N SER A 364 19.20 -19.63 18.19
CA SER A 364 20.52 -20.26 17.99
C SER A 364 21.68 -19.31 18.33
N HIS A 365 21.52 -18.01 18.10
CA HIS A 365 22.50 -17.00 18.51
C HIS A 365 22.50 -16.80 20.02
N ASN A 366 21.36 -16.99 20.67
CA ASN A 366 21.24 -17.00 22.13
C ASN A 366 21.54 -18.36 22.79
N SER A 367 21.80 -19.42 22.02
CA SER A 367 22.06 -20.77 22.54
C SER A 367 23.51 -21.05 22.94
N LEU A 368 24.42 -20.07 22.86
CA LEU A 368 25.80 -20.22 23.30
C LEU A 368 25.92 -20.47 24.83
N HIS A 369 24.84 -20.31 25.60
CA HIS A 369 24.81 -20.49 27.05
C HIS A 369 23.59 -21.24 27.64
N GLN A 370 22.80 -21.98 26.86
CA GLN A 370 21.60 -22.68 27.40
C GLN A 370 21.83 -24.17 27.69
N THR A 371 21.16 -24.69 28.72
CA THR A 371 21.28 -26.08 29.21
C THR A 371 20.59 -27.09 28.29
N GLU A 372 21.00 -28.36 28.36
CA GLU A 372 20.46 -29.49 27.59
C GLU A 372 18.94 -29.68 27.75
N GLN A 373 18.39 -29.21 28.88
CA GLN A 373 16.94 -29.20 29.14
C GLN A 373 16.21 -28.16 28.28
N SER A 374 16.77 -26.96 28.12
CA SER A 374 16.21 -25.89 27.29
C SER A 374 16.07 -26.33 25.82
N GLN A 375 17.02 -27.12 25.33
CA GLN A 375 16.98 -27.67 23.97
C GLN A 375 15.87 -28.71 23.78
N LYS A 376 15.58 -29.54 24.78
CA LYS A 376 14.47 -30.51 24.73
C LYS A 376 13.11 -29.82 24.74
N ASP A 377 12.96 -28.76 25.53
CA ASP A 377 11.72 -28.00 25.63
C ASP A 377 11.39 -27.27 24.31
N ILE A 378 12.43 -26.77 23.62
CA ILE A 378 12.31 -26.17 22.28
C ILE A 378 11.85 -27.21 21.25
N ILE A 379 12.43 -28.40 21.25
CA ILE A 379 12.06 -29.49 20.32
C ILE A 379 10.61 -29.94 20.59
N SER A 380 10.19 -30.03 21.85
CA SER A 380 8.80 -30.36 22.19
C SER A 380 7.82 -29.33 21.64
N THR A 381 8.12 -28.04 21.84
CA THR A 381 7.29 -26.92 21.38
C THR A 381 7.13 -26.89 19.85
N LEU A 382 8.21 -27.16 19.12
CA LEU A 382 8.20 -27.24 17.65
C LEU A 382 7.38 -28.43 17.16
N THR A 383 7.50 -29.58 17.82
CA THR A 383 6.74 -30.79 17.50
C THR A 383 5.24 -30.56 17.69
N GLU A 384 4.85 -29.96 18.81
CA GLU A 384 3.46 -29.63 19.13
C GLU A 384 2.87 -28.60 18.15
N THR A 385 3.62 -27.56 17.81
CA THR A 385 3.19 -26.51 16.87
C THR A 385 2.94 -27.08 15.47
N THR A 386 3.81 -28.00 15.04
CA THR A 386 3.69 -28.67 13.74
C THR A 386 2.48 -29.60 13.70
N ALA A 387 2.29 -30.41 14.75
CA ALA A 387 1.13 -31.30 14.86
C ALA A 387 -0.19 -30.53 14.90
N LYS A 388 -0.24 -29.39 15.61
CA LYS A 388 -1.40 -28.50 15.67
C LYS A 388 -1.72 -27.92 14.30
N THR A 389 -0.72 -27.41 13.58
CA THR A 389 -0.89 -26.84 12.24
C THR A 389 -1.42 -27.90 11.25
N LEU A 390 -0.91 -29.13 11.32
CA LEU A 390 -1.39 -30.24 10.49
C LEU A 390 -2.86 -30.56 10.78
N SER A 391 -3.25 -30.65 12.06
CA SER A 391 -4.61 -30.96 12.48
C SER A 391 -5.62 -29.88 12.07
N GLU A 392 -5.28 -28.60 12.25
CA GLU A 392 -6.13 -27.45 11.88
C GLU A 392 -6.34 -27.38 10.35
N THR A 393 -5.28 -27.67 9.59
CA THR A 393 -5.31 -27.73 8.12
C THR A 393 -6.20 -28.87 7.63
N GLN A 394 -6.09 -30.06 8.21
CA GLN A 394 -6.95 -31.21 7.87
C GLN A 394 -8.43 -30.94 8.21
N THR A 395 -8.68 -30.32 9.35
CA THR A 395 -10.04 -29.97 9.79
C THR A 395 -10.69 -28.96 8.85
N SER A 396 -9.95 -27.92 8.44
CA SER A 396 -10.42 -26.90 7.50
C SER A 396 -10.72 -27.49 6.12
N LYS A 397 -9.85 -28.38 5.64
CA LYS A 397 -10.07 -29.14 4.40
C LYS A 397 -11.36 -29.95 4.46
N HIS A 398 -11.54 -30.75 5.52
CA HIS A 398 -12.72 -31.60 5.68
C HIS A 398 -14.02 -30.79 5.73
N LYS A 399 -14.01 -29.63 6.41
CA LYS A 399 -15.17 -28.74 6.49
C LYS A 399 -15.57 -28.22 5.10
N LEU A 400 -14.60 -27.73 4.32
CA LEU A 400 -14.82 -27.23 2.97
C LEU A 400 -15.30 -28.34 2.02
N THR A 401 -14.75 -29.55 2.12
CA THR A 401 -15.20 -30.68 1.31
C THR A 401 -16.66 -31.04 1.61
N SER A 402 -17.06 -31.00 2.89
CA SER A 402 -18.47 -31.24 3.28
C SER A 402 -19.41 -30.16 2.75
N GLU A 403 -19.02 -28.89 2.84
CA GLU A 403 -19.82 -27.77 2.32
C GLU A 403 -20.03 -27.86 0.80
N ILE A 404 -19.02 -28.32 0.06
CA ILE A 404 -19.12 -28.56 -1.39
C ILE A 404 -20.09 -29.70 -1.71
N ILE A 405 -20.02 -30.81 -0.97
CA ILE A 405 -20.94 -31.94 -1.16
C ILE A 405 -22.40 -31.51 -0.91
N ASP A 406 -22.64 -30.68 0.10
CA ASP A 406 -23.99 -30.18 0.41
C ASP A 406 -24.48 -29.20 -0.67
N GLN A 407 -23.60 -28.35 -1.21
CA GLN A 407 -23.92 -27.49 -2.35
C GLN A 407 -24.24 -28.29 -3.63
N GLU A 408 -23.55 -29.40 -3.87
CA GLU A 408 -23.80 -30.29 -5.02
C GLU A 408 -25.14 -31.03 -4.92
N LYS A 409 -25.59 -31.37 -3.71
CA LYS A 409 -26.94 -31.94 -3.47
C LYS A 409 -28.05 -30.90 -3.72
N ILE A 410 -27.81 -29.64 -3.38
CA ILE A 410 -28.75 -28.54 -3.65
C ILE A 410 -28.88 -28.32 -5.16
N ILE A 411 -27.76 -28.29 -5.90
CA ILE A 411 -27.76 -28.10 -7.37
C ILE A 411 -28.42 -29.28 -8.11
N SER A 412 -28.30 -30.50 -7.60
CA SER A 412 -28.84 -31.71 -8.26
C SER A 412 -30.30 -32.03 -7.95
N SER A 413 -30.91 -31.40 -6.93
CA SER A 413 -32.29 -31.67 -6.51
C SER A 413 -33.35 -30.74 -7.11
N ASP A 414 -32.94 -29.64 -7.77
CA ASP A 414 -33.87 -28.66 -8.34
C ASP A 414 -33.51 -28.29 -9.79
N SER A 415 -33.81 -29.20 -10.72
CA SER A 415 -33.46 -29.07 -12.15
C SER A 415 -34.42 -28.18 -12.97
N SER A 416 -35.35 -27.48 -12.33
CA SER A 416 -36.45 -26.77 -13.02
C SER A 416 -36.47 -25.24 -12.86
N LYS A 417 -35.51 -24.65 -12.14
CA LYS A 417 -35.31 -23.18 -12.09
C LYS A 417 -33.84 -22.82 -12.23
N ILE A 418 -33.48 -22.31 -13.41
CA ILE A 418 -32.21 -21.60 -13.62
C ILE A 418 -32.48 -20.16 -13.20
N ASP A 419 -32.10 -19.82 -11.97
CA ASP A 419 -32.20 -18.46 -11.41
C ASP A 419 -30.89 -18.10 -10.68
N LEU A 420 -30.63 -16.80 -10.52
CA LEU A 420 -29.38 -16.16 -10.02
C LEU A 420 -28.74 -16.81 -8.77
N GLU A 421 -29.53 -17.50 -7.94
CA GLU A 421 -29.04 -18.26 -6.78
C GLU A 421 -28.11 -19.42 -7.16
N ASN A 422 -28.40 -20.14 -8.24
CA ASN A 422 -27.57 -21.27 -8.70
C ASN A 422 -26.20 -20.79 -9.21
N GLU A 423 -26.12 -19.60 -9.80
CA GLU A 423 -24.86 -19.02 -10.29
C GLU A 423 -23.97 -18.53 -9.14
N SER A 424 -24.56 -17.93 -8.10
CA SER A 424 -23.85 -17.56 -6.87
C SER A 424 -23.33 -18.79 -6.13
N ILE A 425 -24.12 -19.86 -6.02
CA ILE A 425 -23.69 -21.13 -5.41
C ILE A 425 -22.56 -21.77 -6.23
N TYR A 426 -22.63 -21.71 -7.57
CA TYR A 426 -21.58 -22.22 -8.45
C TYR A 426 -20.25 -21.45 -8.28
N LYS A 427 -20.29 -20.11 -8.27
CA LYS A 427 -19.11 -19.25 -8.04
C LYS A 427 -18.50 -19.48 -6.65
N LYS A 428 -19.34 -19.70 -5.63
CA LYS A 428 -18.89 -20.03 -4.27
C LYS A 428 -18.20 -21.41 -4.23
N ARG A 429 -18.75 -22.42 -4.91
CA ARG A 429 -18.21 -23.78 -4.97
C ARG A 429 -16.84 -23.84 -5.63
N GLU A 430 -16.65 -23.17 -6.77
CA GLU A 430 -15.36 -23.18 -7.48
C GLU A 430 -14.25 -22.50 -6.67
N ARG A 431 -14.57 -21.42 -5.93
CA ARG A 431 -13.63 -20.82 -4.96
C ARG A 431 -13.24 -21.79 -3.84
N GLN A 432 -14.19 -22.57 -3.31
CA GLN A 432 -13.93 -23.55 -2.25
C GLN A 432 -13.13 -24.76 -2.74
N ARG A 433 -13.33 -25.22 -3.99
CA ARG A 433 -12.56 -26.32 -4.59
C ARG A 433 -11.10 -25.95 -4.79
N SER A 434 -10.84 -24.72 -5.25
CA SER A 434 -9.47 -24.20 -5.35
C SER A 434 -8.78 -24.12 -3.99
N LEU A 435 -9.52 -23.76 -2.93
CA LEU A 435 -8.98 -23.69 -1.57
C LEU A 435 -8.66 -25.08 -1.00
N ILE A 436 -9.45 -26.11 -1.32
CA ILE A 436 -9.15 -27.50 -0.94
C ILE A 436 -7.84 -27.96 -1.56
N LEU A 437 -7.64 -27.75 -2.86
CA LEU A 437 -6.44 -28.17 -3.59
C LEU A 437 -5.16 -27.59 -2.95
N ASN A 438 -5.22 -26.33 -2.52
CA ASN A 438 -4.12 -25.68 -1.83
C ASN A 438 -3.85 -26.29 -0.45
N LEU A 439 -4.90 -26.64 0.32
CA LEU A 439 -4.76 -27.36 1.58
C LEU A 439 -4.17 -28.77 1.39
N GLU A 440 -4.45 -29.47 0.28
CA GLU A 440 -3.82 -30.76 -0.04
C GLU A 440 -2.32 -30.63 -0.32
N ASN A 441 -1.92 -29.57 -1.03
CA ASN A 441 -0.53 -29.27 -1.30
C ASN A 441 0.24 -28.93 -0.01
N ILE A 442 -0.37 -28.17 0.91
CA ILE A 442 0.22 -27.89 2.23
C ILE A 442 0.39 -29.18 3.04
N LEU A 443 -0.61 -30.05 3.05
CA LEU A 443 -0.53 -31.34 3.75
C LEU A 443 0.57 -32.24 3.16
N SER A 444 0.70 -32.28 1.83
CA SER A 444 1.77 -32.99 1.13
C SER A 444 3.16 -32.48 1.51
N VAL A 445 3.35 -31.16 1.58
CA VAL A 445 4.65 -30.55 1.95
C VAL A 445 5.02 -30.86 3.40
N VAL A 446 4.06 -30.79 4.32
CA VAL A 446 4.30 -31.07 5.75
C VAL A 446 4.50 -32.57 6.01
N GLN A 447 3.83 -33.46 5.27
CA GLN A 447 3.96 -34.91 5.41
C GLN A 447 5.20 -35.49 4.71
N ASN A 448 5.67 -34.88 3.62
CA ASN A 448 6.80 -35.39 2.81
C ASN A 448 8.17 -34.78 3.15
N ASN A 449 8.26 -33.78 4.02
CA ASN A 449 9.54 -33.21 4.49
C ASN A 449 9.80 -33.38 6.00
N PRO A 450 9.87 -34.61 6.54
CA PRO A 450 10.40 -34.84 7.88
C PRO A 450 11.94 -34.72 7.95
N SER A 451 12.64 -34.62 6.81
CA SER A 451 14.10 -34.77 6.70
C SER A 451 14.93 -33.47 6.63
N SER A 452 14.32 -32.28 6.57
CA SER A 452 15.08 -31.02 6.72
C SER A 452 15.44 -30.71 8.18
N PHE A 453 14.86 -31.43 9.15
CA PHE A 453 15.11 -31.22 10.58
C PHE A 453 16.35 -31.99 11.12
N ASP A 454 16.74 -33.11 10.51
CA ASP A 454 17.93 -33.88 10.94
C ASP A 454 19.23 -33.49 10.22
N GLN A 455 19.15 -32.84 9.05
CA GLN A 455 20.33 -32.54 8.25
C GLN A 455 21.14 -31.34 8.79
N HIS A 456 20.53 -30.46 9.59
CA HIS A 456 21.26 -29.43 10.34
C HIS A 456 21.97 -29.95 11.61
N ARG A 457 21.73 -31.21 11.99
CA ARG A 457 22.44 -31.86 13.11
C ARG A 457 23.86 -32.31 12.75
N ARG A 458 24.20 -32.51 11.46
CA ARG A 458 25.49 -33.10 11.04
C ARG A 458 26.52 -32.12 10.47
N SER A 459 26.16 -30.85 10.23
CA SER A 459 27.09 -29.89 9.62
C SER A 459 27.75 -28.91 10.60
N PHE A 460 27.42 -28.98 11.89
CA PHE A 460 28.00 -28.07 12.90
C PHE A 460 29.26 -28.61 13.61
N SER A 461 29.54 -29.92 13.57
CA SER A 461 30.77 -30.47 14.19
C SER A 461 32.01 -30.36 13.30
N THR A 462 31.82 -30.24 11.98
CA THR A 462 32.93 -30.37 11.01
C THR A 462 33.54 -29.03 10.60
N LEU A 463 32.84 -27.91 10.85
CA LEU A 463 33.33 -26.56 10.55
C LEU A 463 34.17 -25.93 11.69
N ILE A 464 34.14 -26.53 12.89
CA ILE A 464 34.85 -26.01 14.07
C ILE A 464 36.25 -26.65 14.25
N SER A 465 36.59 -27.72 13.52
CA SER A 465 37.92 -28.37 13.63
C SER A 465 39.00 -27.81 12.69
N GLN A 466 38.66 -26.87 11.80
CA GLN A 466 39.59 -26.39 10.75
C GLN A 466 40.02 -24.92 10.87
N THR A 467 39.51 -24.16 11.84
CA THR A 467 39.87 -22.73 12.03
C THR A 467 40.80 -22.46 13.22
N SER A 468 41.33 -23.50 13.87
CA SER A 468 42.24 -23.37 15.02
C SER A 468 43.61 -24.03 14.81
N ARG A 469 44.33 -23.74 13.71
CA ARG A 469 45.79 -23.92 13.62
C ARG A 469 46.44 -22.84 12.73
N LYS A 470 47.39 -22.10 13.31
CA LYS A 470 48.26 -21.10 12.65
C LYS A 470 49.03 -21.73 11.48
N PRO A 471 49.23 -21.04 10.34
CA PRO A 471 50.26 -21.40 9.38
C PRO A 471 51.60 -20.77 9.78
N SER A 472 52.60 -21.61 10.02
CA SER A 472 54.02 -21.25 10.01
C SER A 472 54.51 -21.11 8.56
N PHE A 473 55.26 -20.04 8.28
CA PHE A 473 56.08 -19.88 7.08
C PHE A 473 57.04 -21.08 6.89
N ILE A 474 57.34 -21.44 5.63
CA ILE A 474 58.70 -21.67 5.07
C ILE A 474 58.64 -22.13 3.59
N SER A 475 59.31 -21.32 2.76
CA SER A 475 60.06 -21.50 1.50
C SER A 475 59.79 -22.58 0.42
N HIS A 476 59.68 -22.06 -0.80
CA HIS A 476 60.45 -22.38 -2.04
C HIS A 476 60.15 -23.66 -2.85
N HIS A 477 59.54 -23.44 -4.02
CA HIS A 477 59.94 -23.81 -5.42
C HIS A 477 61.00 -24.90 -5.66
N PRO A 478 60.96 -25.62 -6.81
CA PRO A 478 60.59 -25.16 -8.16
C PRO A 478 59.14 -25.45 -8.59
#